data_AF-A0A6P0VVL8-F1
#
_entry.id   AF-A0A6P0VVL8-F1
#
_cell.length_a   1.000
_cell.length_b   1.000
_cell.length_c   1.000
_cell.angle_alpha   90.00
_cell.angle_beta   90.00
_cell.angle_gamma   90.00
#
_symmetry.space_group_name_H-M   'P 1'
#
loop_
_entity.id
_entity.type
_entity.pdbx_description
1 polymer ?
#
loop_
_entity_poly.entity_id
_entity_poly.type
_entity_poly.pdbx_seq_one_letter_code
_entity_poly.pdbx_strand_id
1 'polypeptide(L)'
;MPKPFVQQIITDVAQSIPSKTTDFSHHFQDLGAEGSILIYDSGNNQTYQHNAKRNETAFSPASTFKILNSLIALESGAISNEIAVLTWD
;
A
#
# COMPACT_ATOMS: atom_id res chain seq x y z
N MET A 1 -26.61 20.97 -8.11
CA MET A 1 -25.74 20.39 -9.16
C MET A 1 -24.96 19.24 -8.53
N PRO A 2 -24.92 18.03 -9.12
CA PRO A 2 -24.06 16.97 -8.61
C PRO A 2 -22.59 17.42 -8.66
N LYS A 3 -21.83 17.14 -7.60
CA LYS A 3 -20.41 17.51 -7.53
C LYS A 3 -19.63 16.75 -8.62
N PRO A 4 -18.62 17.37 -9.25
CA PRO A 4 -17.80 16.68 -10.23
C PRO A 4 -17.11 15.48 -9.56
N PHE A 5 -17.15 14.33 -10.23
CA PHE A 5 -16.64 13.01 -9.76
C PHE A 5 -15.21 13.10 -9.18
N VAL A 6 -14.37 13.97 -9.74
CA VAL A 6 -12.99 14.21 -9.28
C VAL A 6 -12.94 14.79 -7.86
N GLN A 7 -13.89 15.66 -7.50
CA GLN A 7 -13.95 16.26 -6.16
C GLN A 7 -14.41 15.24 -5.10
N GLN A 8 -15.20 14.23 -5.51
CA GLN A 8 -15.62 13.14 -4.63
C GLN A 8 -14.41 12.27 -4.25
N ILE A 9 -13.59 11.88 -5.22
CA ILE A 9 -12.37 11.08 -5.00
C ILE A 9 -11.39 11.79 -4.06
N ILE A 10 -11.16 13.09 -4.25
CA ILE A 10 -10.25 13.87 -3.39
C ILE A 10 -10.78 13.97 -1.94
N THR A 11 -12.11 14.01 -1.76
CA THR A 11 -12.71 14.11 -0.42
C THR A 11 -12.62 12.78 0.35
N ASP A 12 -12.75 11.65 -0.34
CA ASP A 12 -12.73 10.33 0.28
C ASP A 12 -11.31 9.90 0.71
N VAL A 13 -10.26 10.38 0.03
CA VAL A 13 -8.86 10.13 0.40
C VAL A 13 -8.42 10.92 1.65
N ALA A 14 -9.09 12.05 1.93
CA ALA A 14 -8.74 12.94 3.04
C ALA A 14 -9.37 12.54 4.39
N GLN A 15 -10.26 11.53 4.41
CA GLN A 15 -10.86 11.07 5.66
C GLN A 15 -9.97 10.03 6.34
N SER A 16 -9.61 10.30 7.60
CA SER A 16 -8.91 9.34 8.46
C SER A 16 -9.70 8.05 8.53
N ILE A 17 -9.12 6.94 8.08
CA ILE A 17 -9.81 5.64 8.10
C ILE A 17 -10.09 5.29 9.57
N PRO A 18 -11.36 5.03 9.96
CA PRO A 18 -11.67 4.60 11.31
C PRO A 18 -10.88 3.32 11.63
N SER A 19 -9.90 3.42 12.53
CA SER A 19 -9.09 2.28 12.94
C SER A 19 -9.53 1.80 14.31
N LYS A 20 -9.79 0.50 14.45
CA LYS A 20 -9.95 -0.12 15.76
C LYS A 20 -8.57 -0.29 16.40
N THR A 21 -8.41 0.16 17.64
CA THR A 21 -7.12 0.11 18.33
C THR A 21 -6.82 -1.31 18.79
N THR A 22 -6.06 -2.05 17.98
CA THR A 22 -5.35 -3.26 18.41
C THR A 22 -3.90 -2.87 18.65
N ASP A 23 -3.32 -3.29 19.78
CA ASP A 23 -1.95 -2.94 20.11
C ASP A 23 -0.94 -3.87 19.41
N PHE A 24 -0.39 -3.39 18.29
CA PHE A 24 0.72 -4.07 17.59
C PHE A 24 2.11 -3.56 18.01
N SER A 25 2.19 -2.60 18.95
CA SER A 25 3.44 -1.91 19.25
C SER A 25 4.52 -2.84 19.81
N HIS A 26 4.12 -3.83 20.60
CA HIS A 26 5.04 -4.80 21.21
C HIS A 26 5.87 -5.57 20.17
N HIS A 27 5.28 -5.95 19.03
CA HIS A 27 5.98 -6.68 17.96
C HIS A 27 7.18 -5.92 17.38
N PHE A 28 7.16 -4.60 17.42
CA PHE A 28 8.27 -3.75 16.96
C PHE A 28 9.25 -3.46 18.10
N GLN A 29 8.73 -3.17 19.30
CA GLN A 29 9.54 -2.86 20.49
C GLN A 29 10.42 -4.03 20.92
N ASP A 30 9.88 -5.25 20.91
CA ASP A 30 10.62 -6.47 21.29
C ASP A 30 11.83 -6.73 20.39
N LEU A 31 11.80 -6.20 19.16
CA LEU A 31 12.89 -6.28 18.17
C LEU A 31 13.82 -5.05 18.20
N GLY A 32 13.54 -4.06 19.06
CA GLY A 32 14.25 -2.78 19.06
C GLY A 32 14.08 -1.98 17.75
N ALA A 33 12.99 -2.21 17.03
CA ALA A 33 12.74 -1.62 15.72
C ALA A 33 11.71 -0.49 15.78
N GLU A 34 11.91 0.56 14.99
CA GLU A 34 10.86 1.53 14.67
C GLU A 34 10.17 1.09 13.37
N GLY A 35 8.93 0.62 13.48
CA GLY A 35 8.14 0.18 12.34
C GLY A 35 6.71 0.69 12.36
N SER A 36 5.96 0.27 11.35
CA SER A 36 4.53 0.55 11.23
C SER A 36 3.85 -0.62 10.52
N ILE A 37 2.55 -0.77 10.75
CA ILE A 37 1.71 -1.71 10.02
C ILE A 37 0.36 -1.05 9.75
N LEU A 38 -0.22 -1.38 8.60
CA LEU A 38 -1.56 -1.00 8.19
C LEU A 38 -2.23 -2.24 7.58
N ILE A 39 -3.37 -2.63 8.11
CA ILE A 39 -4.15 -3.78 7.66
C ILE A 39 -5.55 -3.27 7.32
N TYR A 40 -5.99 -3.49 6.09
CA TYR A 40 -7.36 -3.24 5.67
C TYR A 40 -8.12 -4.57 5.54
N ASP A 41 -9.16 -4.74 6.35
CA ASP A 41 -10.13 -5.81 6.24
C ASP A 41 -11.28 -5.34 5.35
N SER A 42 -11.26 -5.79 4.09
CA SER A 42 -12.29 -5.45 3.10
C SER A 42 -13.65 -6.10 3.39
N GLY A 43 -13.68 -7.20 4.13
CA GLY A 43 -14.94 -7.89 4.47
C GLY A 43 -15.76 -7.09 5.48
N ASN A 44 -15.08 -6.46 6.44
CA ASN A 44 -15.71 -5.65 7.48
C ASN A 44 -15.59 -4.13 7.26
N ASN A 45 -14.95 -3.71 6.17
CA ASN A 45 -14.58 -2.32 5.88
C ASN A 45 -13.88 -1.65 7.08
N GLN A 46 -12.92 -2.35 7.67
CA GLN A 46 -12.23 -1.92 8.88
C GLN A 46 -10.73 -1.83 8.64
N THR A 47 -10.09 -0.88 9.32
CA THR A 47 -8.64 -0.73 9.30
C THR A 47 -8.06 -0.97 10.69
N TYR A 48 -6.85 -1.51 10.71
CA TYR A 48 -6.04 -1.70 11.91
C TYR A 48 -4.65 -1.14 11.62
N GLN A 49 -4.09 -0.37 12.55
CA GLN A 49 -2.76 0.22 12.33
C GLN A 49 -1.94 0.43 13.60
N HIS A 50 -0.63 0.45 13.42
CA HIS A 50 0.35 0.96 14.38
C HIS A 50 1.23 2.02 13.69
N ASN A 51 1.56 3.08 14.43
CA ASN A 51 2.37 4.20 13.96
C ASN A 51 1.78 4.88 12.71
N ALA A 52 0.55 5.40 12.86
CA ALA A 52 -0.23 6.03 11.78
C ALA A 52 0.54 7.14 11.04
N LYS A 53 1.28 7.98 11.78
CA LYS A 53 2.12 9.04 11.19
C LYS A 53 3.16 8.47 10.23
N ARG A 54 3.76 7.31 10.55
CA ARG A 54 4.73 6.63 9.67
C ARG A 54 4.04 5.95 8.48
N ASN A 55 2.84 5.41 8.66
CA ASN A 55 2.03 4.87 7.54
C ASN A 55 1.70 5.93 6.48
N GLU A 56 1.56 7.19 6.88
CA GLU A 56 1.33 8.33 5.97
C GLU A 56 2.63 8.88 5.34
N THR A 57 3.80 8.36 5.74
CA THR A 57 5.10 8.81 5.24
C THR A 57 5.53 7.97 4.04
N ALA A 58 5.83 8.62 2.91
CA ALA A 58 6.37 7.93 1.74
C ALA A 58 7.83 7.50 1.94
N PHE A 59 8.16 6.28 1.51
CA PHE A 59 9.52 5.74 1.46
C PHE A 59 9.86 5.28 0.05
N SER A 60 11.15 5.07 -0.24
CA SER A 60 11.55 4.40 -1.49
C SER A 60 10.93 3.00 -1.53
N PRO A 61 10.23 2.63 -2.62
CA PRO A 61 9.60 1.31 -2.73
C PRO A 61 10.63 0.18 -2.82
N ALA A 62 11.88 0.47 -3.22
CA ALA A 62 12.91 -0.54 -3.47
C ALA A 62 12.34 -1.70 -4.33
N SER A 63 12.47 -2.94 -3.87
CA SER A 63 11.98 -4.11 -4.62
C SER A 63 10.45 -4.22 -4.70
N THR A 64 9.65 -3.51 -3.89
CA THR A 64 8.17 -3.55 -4.03
C THR A 64 7.70 -2.87 -5.32
N PHE A 65 8.52 -1.96 -5.90
CA PHE A 65 8.28 -1.36 -7.21
C PHE A 65 8.14 -2.40 -8.33
N LYS A 66 8.69 -3.61 -8.14
CA LYS A 66 8.57 -4.70 -9.11
C LYS A 66 7.10 -5.03 -9.43
N ILE A 67 6.16 -4.81 -8.50
CA ILE A 67 4.73 -4.98 -8.78
C ILE A 67 4.28 -4.05 -9.91
N LEU A 68 4.55 -2.75 -9.79
CA LEU A 68 4.20 -1.76 -10.82
C LEU A 68 5.01 -1.97 -12.10
N ASN A 69 6.31 -2.26 -11.98
CA ASN A 69 7.17 -2.51 -13.12
C ASN A 69 6.69 -3.71 -13.95
N SER A 70 6.23 -4.79 -13.31
CA SER A 70 5.66 -5.96 -14.01
C SER A 70 4.37 -5.62 -14.75
N LEU A 71 3.48 -4.82 -14.16
CA LEU A 71 2.27 -4.36 -14.84
C LEU A 71 2.60 -3.54 -16.10
N ILE A 72 3.55 -2.61 -16.00
CA ILE A 72 4.03 -1.82 -17.14
C ILE A 72 4.65 -2.71 -18.21
N ALA A 73 5.48 -3.67 -17.82
CA ALA A 73 6.16 -4.56 -18.75
C ALA A 73 5.19 -5.46 -19.54
N LEU A 74 4.14 -5.96 -18.88
CA LEU A 74 3.09 -6.74 -19.54
C LEU A 74 2.24 -5.87 -20.47
N GLU A 75 1.77 -4.71 -19.99
CA GLU A 75 0.90 -3.81 -20.77
C GLU A 75 1.61 -3.26 -22.02
N SER A 76 2.89 -2.92 -21.89
CA SER A 76 3.70 -2.43 -23.02
C SER A 76 4.16 -3.54 -23.98
N GLY A 77 3.99 -4.81 -23.63
CA GLY A 77 4.52 -5.94 -24.37
C GLY A 77 6.04 -6.12 -24.28
N ALA A 78 6.73 -5.39 -23.38
CA ALA A 78 8.14 -5.60 -23.09
C ALA A 78 8.43 -7.01 -22.53
N ILE A 79 7.44 -7.59 -21.83
CA ILE A 79 7.41 -8.98 -21.40
C ILE A 79 6.11 -9.60 -21.92
N SER A 80 6.21 -10.77 -22.57
CA SER A 80 5.05 -11.40 -23.21
C SER A 80 4.06 -12.04 -22.23
N ASN A 81 4.56 -12.59 -21.12
CA ASN A 81 3.80 -13.32 -20.10
C ASN A 81 4.72 -13.69 -18.92
N GLU A 82 4.17 -14.37 -17.92
CA GLU A 82 4.84 -14.78 -16.68
C GLU A 82 5.93 -15.85 -16.88
N ILE A 83 5.92 -16.59 -17.99
CA ILE A 83 6.93 -17.62 -18.30
C ILE A 83 8.04 -17.12 -19.23
N ALA A 84 8.05 -15.82 -19.55
CA ALA A 84 9.09 -15.23 -20.37
C ALA A 84 10.47 -15.43 -19.74
N VAL A 85 11.40 -15.99 -20.51
CA VAL A 85 12.78 -16.21 -20.06
C VAL A 85 13.61 -14.97 -20.34
N LEU A 86 14.13 -14.36 -19.27
CA LEU A 86 15.15 -13.33 -19.35
C LEU A 86 16.52 -13.99 -19.23
N THR A 87 17.30 -13.94 -20.31
CA THR A 87 18.65 -14.49 -20.32
C THR A 87 19.60 -13.56 -19.59
N TRP A 88 20.43 -14.15 -18.74
CA TRP A 88 21.53 -13.45 -18.08
C TRP A 88 22.75 -13.47 -19.01
N ASP A 89 23.42 -12.32 -19.14
CA ASP A 89 24.70 -12.13 -19.80
C ASP A 89 25.85 -11.93 -18.79
#